data_AF-Q0URY6-F1
#
_entry.id   AF-Q0URY6-F1
#
_cell.length_a   1.000
_cell.length_b   1.000
_cell.length_c   1.000
_cell.angle_alpha   90.00
_cell.angle_beta   90.00
_cell.angle_gamma   90.00
#
_symmetry.space_group_name_H-M   'P 1'
#
loop_
_entity.id
_entity.type
_entity.pdbx_description
1 polymer ?
#
loop_
_entity_poly.entity_id
_entity_poly.type
_entity_poly.pdbx_seq_one_letter_code
_entity_poly.pdbx_strand_id
1 'polypeptide(L)'
;MYESSLPVKNVSYEDLSAMSWVERFKPSRVVIVDYGASDATLQSLIASASDVVANITVVAVGYEAKVYTRQDIQARMATASTKVSVNTSGVRDRAIEAQGASEYSHQTDQTWNTCLKEQAFDNLKVKVLTAVEGREGIEGAWTDLCERKVPADFGMVVELALDQTIG
;
A
#
# COMPACT_ATOMS: atom_id res chain seq x y z
N MET A 1 -11.71 12.97 6.10
CA MET A 1 -10.47 12.77 6.88
C MET A 1 -10.90 12.57 8.33
N TYR A 2 -10.62 11.41 8.93
CA TYR A 2 -10.94 11.21 10.35
C TYR A 2 -10.07 12.14 11.19
N GLU A 3 -10.68 13.01 11.99
CA GLU A 3 -9.93 13.86 12.93
C GLU A 3 -9.34 12.97 14.02
N SER A 4 -8.02 12.87 14.03
CA SER A 4 -7.29 12.27 15.14
C SER A 4 -6.91 13.39 16.11
N SER A 5 -7.12 13.17 17.40
CA SER A 5 -6.55 14.04 18.44
C SER A 5 -5.04 13.85 18.60
N LEU A 6 -4.45 12.88 17.89
CA LEU A 6 -3.00 12.64 17.88
C LEU A 6 -2.35 13.47 16.76
N PRO A 7 -1.12 13.97 16.97
CA PRO A 7 -0.35 14.56 15.88
C PRO A 7 -0.03 13.48 14.84
N VAL A 8 -0.48 13.68 13.60
CA VAL A 8 -0.21 12.78 12.47
C VAL A 8 0.56 13.53 11.39
N LYS A 9 1.61 12.91 10.84
CA LYS A 9 2.36 13.43 9.71
C LYS A 9 2.58 12.32 8.70
N ASN A 10 2.24 12.58 7.44
CA ASN A 10 2.61 11.73 6.32
C ASN A 10 4.00 12.16 5.85
N VAL A 11 4.93 11.21 5.76
CA VAL A 11 6.30 11.47 5.33
C VAL A 11 6.69 10.44 4.29
N SER A 12 7.50 10.86 3.32
CA SER A 12 8.15 9.91 2.43
C SER A 12 9.08 9.02 3.25
N TYR A 13 9.26 7.79 2.80
CA TYR A 13 10.20 6.83 3.36
C TYR A 13 11.65 7.32 3.41
N GLU A 14 12.01 8.27 2.54
CA GLU A 14 13.34 8.86 2.44
C GLU A 14 13.53 10.07 3.36
N ASP A 15 12.43 10.61 3.90
CA ASP A 15 12.46 11.82 4.72
C ASP A 15 12.67 11.49 6.21
N LEU A 16 13.91 11.15 6.56
CA LEU A 16 14.32 10.94 7.95
C LEU A 16 14.25 12.22 8.81
N SER A 17 14.08 13.40 8.20
CA SER A 17 13.88 14.66 8.94
C SER A 17 12.58 14.66 9.77
N ALA A 18 11.68 13.70 9.50
CA ALA A 18 10.48 13.42 10.28
C ALA A 18 10.73 13.30 11.79
N MET A 19 11.89 12.77 12.22
CA MET A 19 12.16 12.59 13.65
C MET A 19 12.31 13.90 14.41
N SER A 20 12.85 14.94 13.78
CA SER A 20 12.91 16.29 14.37
C SER A 20 11.52 16.89 14.64
N TRP A 21 10.50 16.43 13.92
CA TRP A 21 9.11 16.78 14.20
C TRP A 21 8.54 15.94 15.35
N VAL A 22 8.85 14.64 15.39
CA VAL A 22 8.42 13.72 16.46
C VAL A 22 8.96 14.16 17.83
N GLU A 23 10.24 14.53 17.91
CA GLU A 23 10.91 14.95 19.16
C GLU A 23 10.18 16.09 19.88
N ARG A 24 9.55 17.01 19.14
CA ARG A 24 8.84 18.18 19.70
C ARG A 24 7.68 17.78 20.61
N PHE A 25 7.12 16.59 20.41
CA PHE A 25 6.01 16.06 21.18
C PHE A 25 6.43 15.26 22.41
N LYS A 26 7.74 14.99 22.58
CA LYS A 26 8.30 14.18 23.69
C LYS A 26 7.51 12.89 23.92
N PRO A 27 7.33 12.04 22.89
CA PRO A 27 6.41 10.92 22.97
C PRO A 27 6.91 9.86 23.95
N SER A 28 5.98 9.22 24.67
CA SER A 28 6.26 7.99 25.42
C SER A 28 6.20 6.73 24.54
N ARG A 29 5.70 6.85 23.30
CA ARG A 29 5.60 5.79 22.30
C ARG A 29 5.50 6.37 20.89
N VAL A 30 6.13 5.71 19.92
CA VAL A 30 5.94 5.96 18.48
C VAL A 30 5.29 4.74 17.83
N VAL A 31 4.29 4.99 16.99
CA VAL A 31 3.63 3.96 16.16
C VAL A 31 3.94 4.26 14.70
N ILE A 32 4.60 3.32 14.03
CA ILE A 32 4.93 3.39 12.61
C ILE A 32 3.93 2.52 11.87
N VAL A 33 3.18 3.10 10.93
CA VAL A 33 2.28 2.36 10.05
C VAL A 33 3.01 2.15 8.71
N ASP A 34 3.45 0.93 8.47
CA ASP A 34 4.26 0.53 7.33
C ASP A 34 3.38 -0.07 6.22
N TYR A 35 3.42 0.55 5.04
CA TYR A 35 2.67 0.15 3.85
C TYR A 35 3.49 -0.71 2.87
N GLY A 36 4.54 -1.36 3.36
CA GLY A 36 5.39 -2.24 2.56
C GLY A 36 6.66 -1.53 2.06
N ALA A 37 7.27 -0.71 2.92
CA ALA A 37 8.61 -0.20 2.67
C ALA A 37 9.61 -1.34 2.44
N SER A 38 10.75 -1.04 1.80
CA SER A 38 11.88 -1.96 1.83
C SER A 38 12.34 -2.20 3.27
N ASP A 39 12.90 -3.38 3.55
CA ASP A 39 13.37 -3.68 4.91
C ASP A 39 14.44 -2.68 5.37
N ALA A 40 15.37 -2.30 4.47
CA ALA A 40 16.40 -1.31 4.77
C ALA A 40 15.82 0.06 5.17
N THR A 41 14.80 0.52 4.43
CA THR A 41 14.09 1.77 4.73
C THR A 41 13.43 1.73 6.11
N LEU A 42 12.67 0.66 6.40
CA LEU A 42 11.98 0.52 7.67
C LEU A 42 12.96 0.44 8.84
N GLN A 43 14.05 -0.32 8.71
CA GLN A 43 15.06 -0.42 9.76
C GLN A 43 15.74 0.92 10.01
N SER A 44 16.04 1.69 8.95
CA SER A 44 16.58 3.04 9.11
C SER A 44 15.63 3.94 9.88
N LEU A 45 14.33 3.90 9.57
CA LEU A 45 13.32 4.69 10.29
C LEU A 45 13.18 4.26 11.76
N ILE A 46 13.20 2.95 12.05
CA ILE A 46 13.16 2.41 13.41
C ILE A 46 14.39 2.88 14.20
N ALA A 47 15.59 2.82 13.59
CA ALA A 47 16.81 3.28 14.21
C ALA A 47 16.72 4.76 14.58
N SER A 48 16.31 5.61 13.64
CA SER A 48 16.13 7.04 13.91
C SER A 48 15.05 7.32 14.97
N ALA A 49 13.96 6.55 14.99
CA ALA A 49 12.94 6.69 16.03
C ALA A 49 13.44 6.23 17.42
N SER A 50 14.36 5.27 17.46
CA SER A 50 14.91 4.73 18.71
C SER A 50 15.82 5.71 19.45
N ASP A 51 16.40 6.67 18.73
CA ASP A 51 17.13 7.81 19.31
C ASP A 51 16.18 8.78 20.06
N VAL A 52 14.89 8.77 19.72
CA VAL A 52 13.86 9.64 20.30
C VAL A 52 13.08 8.96 21.41
N VAL A 53 12.67 7.70 21.22
CA VAL A 53 11.86 6.94 22.18
C VAL A 53 12.16 5.44 22.12
N ALA A 54 12.26 4.80 23.28
CA ALA A 54 12.53 3.36 23.35
C ALA A 54 11.33 2.47 22.97
N ASN A 55 10.10 2.98 23.15
CA ASN A 55 8.88 2.22 22.89
C ASN A 55 8.36 2.49 21.47
N ILE A 56 8.70 1.61 20.54
CA ILE A 56 8.29 1.68 19.14
C ILE A 56 7.40 0.49 18.81
N THR A 57 6.33 0.74 18.08
CA THR A 57 5.48 -0.33 17.53
C THR A 57 5.35 -0.15 16.02
N VAL A 58 5.63 -1.21 15.28
CA VAL A 58 5.39 -1.25 13.83
C VAL A 58 4.08 -1.97 13.56
N VAL A 59 3.19 -1.29 12.85
CA VAL A 59 1.94 -1.83 12.31
C VAL A 59 2.16 -2.06 10.82
N ALA A 60 2.25 -3.32 10.40
CA ALA A 60 2.48 -3.69 9.00
C ALA A 60 1.16 -3.90 8.28
N VAL A 61 0.86 -3.04 7.30
CA VAL A 61 -0.34 -3.08 6.45
C VAL A 61 -0.12 -3.97 5.22
N GLY A 62 1.13 -4.29 4.94
CA GLY A 62 1.58 -5.18 3.87
C GLY A 62 3.06 -5.48 3.99
N TYR A 63 3.65 -6.02 2.93
CA TYR A 63 5.09 -6.18 2.81
C TYR A 63 5.57 -5.59 1.49
N GLU A 64 6.88 -5.35 1.41
CA GLU A 64 7.55 -4.93 0.18
C GLU A 64 7.08 -5.76 -1.03
N ALA A 65 6.66 -5.07 -2.08
CA ALA A 65 6.23 -5.70 -3.33
C ALA A 65 7.47 -6.12 -4.13
N LYS A 66 8.05 -7.29 -3.80
CA LYS A 66 9.21 -7.86 -4.50
C LYS A 66 9.09 -9.37 -4.71
N VAL A 67 9.96 -9.91 -5.54
CA VAL A 67 10.15 -11.37 -5.65
C VAL A 67 10.89 -11.86 -4.41
N TYR A 68 10.24 -12.74 -3.65
CA TYR A 68 10.81 -13.30 -2.43
C TYR A 68 11.65 -14.55 -2.71
N THR A 69 12.89 -14.53 -2.23
CA THR A 69 13.72 -15.74 -2.11
C THR A 69 13.34 -16.53 -0.87
N ARG A 70 13.81 -17.78 -0.75
CA ARG A 70 13.62 -18.57 0.48
C ARG A 70 14.25 -17.90 1.69
N GLN A 71 15.41 -17.25 1.50
CA GLN A 71 16.09 -16.49 2.54
C GLN A 71 15.24 -15.30 3.01
N ASP A 72 14.60 -14.58 2.09
CA ASP A 72 13.71 -13.46 2.45
C ASP A 72 12.52 -13.94 3.29
N ILE A 73 11.94 -15.08 2.94
CA ILE A 73 10.83 -15.68 3.71
C ILE A 73 11.29 -16.08 5.11
N GLN A 74 12.47 -16.70 5.23
CA GLN A 74 13.02 -17.09 6.53
C GLN A 74 13.34 -15.87 7.42
N ALA A 75 13.96 -14.83 6.86
CA ALA A 75 14.24 -13.58 7.57
C ALA A 75 12.95 -12.90 8.04
N ARG A 76 11.90 -12.93 7.20
CA ARG A 76 10.57 -12.44 7.56
C ARG A 76 9.96 -13.23 8.72
N MET A 77 10.05 -14.56 8.70
CA MET A 77 9.50 -15.38 9.79
C MET A 77 10.21 -15.10 11.12
N ALA A 78 11.52 -14.82 11.09
CA ALA A 78 12.29 -14.49 12.30
C ALA A 78 11.86 -13.17 12.96
N THR A 79 11.29 -12.23 12.19
CA THR A 79 10.86 -10.91 12.67
C THR A 79 9.34 -10.76 12.75
N ALA A 80 8.57 -11.80 12.45
CA ALA A 80 7.11 -11.73 12.40
C ALA A 80 6.47 -11.35 13.75
N SER A 81 7.10 -11.73 14.88
CA SER A 81 6.60 -11.42 16.23
C SER A 81 6.82 -9.97 16.66
N THR A 82 7.65 -9.20 15.94
CA THR A 82 7.98 -7.81 16.30
C THR A 82 7.08 -6.79 15.58
N LYS A 83 6.23 -7.24 14.66
CA LYS A 83 5.30 -6.42 13.89
C LYS A 83 3.86 -6.81 14.18
N VAL A 84 2.98 -5.83 14.32
CA VAL A 84 1.53 -6.04 14.33
C VAL A 84 1.05 -6.08 12.89
N SER A 85 0.70 -7.27 12.39
CA SER A 85 0.14 -7.40 11.03
C SER A 85 -1.31 -6.93 10.99
N VAL A 86 -1.63 -6.06 10.06
CA VAL A 86 -2.98 -5.56 9.81
C VAL A 86 -3.42 -6.01 8.43
N ASN A 87 -4.51 -6.77 8.40
CA ASN A 87 -5.20 -7.02 7.15
C ASN A 87 -6.02 -5.77 6.77
N THR A 88 -5.77 -5.22 5.58
CA THR A 88 -6.50 -4.08 5.03
C THR A 88 -7.98 -4.36 4.82
N SER A 89 -8.41 -5.62 4.68
CA SER A 89 -9.82 -5.96 4.53
C SER A 89 -10.65 -5.47 5.72
N GLY A 90 -10.17 -5.69 6.95
CA GLY A 90 -10.89 -5.22 8.14
C GLY A 90 -10.96 -3.69 8.23
N VAL A 91 -9.91 -2.99 7.80
CA VAL A 91 -9.90 -1.52 7.74
C VAL A 91 -10.90 -1.01 6.70
N ARG A 92 -10.93 -1.62 5.51
CA ARG A 92 -11.90 -1.32 4.46
C ARG A 92 -13.33 -1.55 4.95
N ASP A 93 -13.60 -2.69 5.57
CA ASP A 93 -14.96 -3.04 6.01
C ASP A 93 -15.45 -2.02 7.05
N ARG A 94 -14.60 -1.58 7.99
CA ARG A 94 -14.93 -0.50 8.93
C ARG A 94 -15.11 0.86 8.27
N ALA A 95 -14.33 1.18 7.24
CA ALA A 95 -14.52 2.40 6.48
C ALA A 95 -15.89 2.38 5.77
N ILE A 96 -16.24 1.27 5.13
CA ILE A 96 -17.54 1.04 4.49
C ILE A 96 -18.68 1.16 5.51
N GLU A 97 -18.56 0.55 6.69
CA GLU A 97 -19.57 0.67 7.76
C GLU A 97 -19.78 2.12 8.20
N ALA A 98 -18.71 2.91 8.26
CA ALA A 98 -18.77 4.26 8.80
C ALA A 98 -19.24 5.32 7.79
N GLN A 99 -18.90 5.19 6.50
CA GLN A 99 -19.24 6.19 5.48
C GLN A 99 -20.22 5.70 4.40
N GLY A 100 -20.54 4.40 4.41
CA GLY A 100 -21.39 3.76 3.42
C GLY A 100 -20.60 3.24 2.21
N ALA A 101 -21.05 2.10 1.66
CA ALA A 101 -20.40 1.43 0.55
C ALA A 101 -20.32 2.30 -0.72
N SER A 102 -21.40 3.02 -1.06
CA SER A 102 -21.44 3.86 -2.26
C SER A 102 -20.43 5.01 -2.19
N GLU A 103 -20.33 5.69 -1.05
CA GLU A 103 -19.41 6.81 -0.87
C GLU A 103 -17.96 6.32 -0.83
N TYR A 104 -17.71 5.18 -0.16
CA TYR A 104 -16.40 4.53 -0.17
C TYR A 104 -15.94 4.13 -1.57
N SER A 105 -16.79 3.47 -2.35
CA SER A 105 -16.48 3.11 -3.73
C SER A 105 -16.22 4.36 -4.57
N HIS A 106 -17.09 5.38 -4.48
CA HIS A 106 -16.92 6.61 -5.25
C HIS A 106 -15.59 7.32 -4.97
N GLN A 107 -15.22 7.48 -3.70
CA GLN A 107 -13.93 8.10 -3.32
C GLN A 107 -12.74 7.25 -3.76
N THR A 108 -12.85 5.93 -3.66
CA THR A 108 -11.81 4.99 -4.09
C THR A 108 -11.59 5.09 -5.59
N ASP A 109 -12.66 5.07 -6.39
CA ASP A 109 -12.60 5.18 -7.84
C ASP A 109 -12.05 6.55 -8.29
N GLN A 110 -12.48 7.64 -7.65
CA GLN A 110 -11.94 8.98 -7.92
C GLN A 110 -10.44 9.09 -7.62
N THR A 111 -10.00 8.54 -6.49
CA THR A 111 -8.60 8.53 -6.08
C THR A 111 -7.78 7.71 -7.07
N TRP A 112 -8.27 6.51 -7.41
CA TRP A 112 -7.65 5.63 -8.39
C TRP A 112 -7.45 6.30 -9.75
N ASN A 113 -8.51 6.93 -10.29
CA ASN A 113 -8.45 7.64 -11.56
C ASN A 113 -7.46 8.82 -11.52
N THR A 114 -7.39 9.54 -10.40
CA THR A 114 -6.38 10.58 -10.20
C THR A 114 -4.97 10.00 -10.25
N CYS A 115 -4.70 8.90 -9.52
CA CYS A 115 -3.40 8.25 -9.52
C CYS A 115 -2.97 7.78 -10.93
N LEU A 116 -3.89 7.22 -11.71
CA LEU A 116 -3.61 6.83 -13.10
C LEU A 116 -3.27 8.04 -13.98
N LYS A 117 -4.04 9.12 -13.86
CA LYS A 117 -3.84 10.34 -14.63
C LYS A 117 -2.52 11.03 -14.30
N GLU A 118 -2.17 11.05 -13.02
CA GLU A 118 -0.95 11.69 -12.52
C GLU A 118 0.29 10.81 -12.64
N GLN A 119 0.15 9.56 -13.12
CA GLN A 119 1.22 8.57 -13.14
C GLN A 119 1.92 8.47 -11.78
N ALA A 120 1.11 8.43 -10.71
CA ALA A 120 1.59 8.50 -9.32
C ALA A 120 2.52 7.33 -8.90
N PHE A 121 2.84 6.41 -9.81
CA PHE A 121 3.69 5.26 -9.59
C PHE A 121 5.00 5.43 -10.37
N ASP A 122 6.03 5.96 -9.73
CA ASP A 122 7.32 6.32 -10.37
C ASP A 122 7.99 5.18 -11.14
N ASN A 123 7.72 3.92 -10.77
CA ASN A 123 8.35 2.73 -11.35
C ASN A 123 7.34 1.69 -11.87
N LEU A 124 6.09 2.08 -12.09
CA LEU A 124 5.04 1.17 -12.57
C LEU A 124 4.29 1.77 -13.75
N LYS A 125 4.44 1.15 -14.93
CA LYS A 125 3.61 1.42 -16.11
C LYS A 125 2.30 0.68 -15.95
N VAL A 126 1.18 1.39 -16.01
CA VAL A 126 -0.14 0.76 -15.93
C VAL A 126 -0.79 0.70 -17.30
N LYS A 127 -1.21 -0.50 -17.74
CA LYS A 127 -2.08 -0.70 -18.90
C LYS A 127 -3.50 -0.96 -18.42
N VAL A 128 -4.43 -0.13 -18.88
CA VAL A 128 -5.86 -0.33 -18.67
C VAL A 128 -6.42 -1.17 -19.84
N LEU A 129 -7.15 -2.22 -19.50
CA LEU A 129 -7.81 -3.15 -20.41
C LEU A 129 -9.32 -3.02 -20.20
N THR A 130 -10.09 -3.02 -21.28
CA THR A 130 -11.55 -2.77 -21.22
C THR A 130 -12.40 -3.95 -21.68
N ALA A 131 -11.76 -5.09 -21.98
CA ALA A 131 -12.42 -6.28 -22.48
C ALA A 131 -12.19 -7.49 -21.56
N VAL A 132 -13.16 -8.41 -21.54
CA VAL A 132 -13.00 -9.72 -20.90
C VAL A 132 -12.25 -10.67 -21.83
N GLU A 133 -12.71 -10.76 -23.09
CA GLU A 133 -12.24 -11.75 -24.05
C GLU A 133 -11.16 -11.21 -25.00
N GLY A 134 -10.37 -12.13 -25.55
CA GLY A 134 -9.41 -11.83 -26.61
C GLY A 134 -8.09 -11.26 -26.12
N ARG A 135 -7.22 -10.95 -27.08
CA ARG A 135 -5.81 -10.59 -26.81
C ARG A 135 -5.64 -9.30 -26.02
N GLU A 136 -6.57 -8.36 -26.17
CA GLU A 136 -6.60 -7.08 -25.44
C GLU A 136 -7.51 -7.11 -24.20
N GLY A 137 -8.04 -8.28 -23.84
CA GLY A 137 -8.86 -8.50 -22.66
C GLY A 137 -8.15 -9.24 -21.53
N ILE A 138 -8.93 -9.64 -20.51
CA ILE A 138 -8.46 -10.44 -19.37
C ILE A 138 -7.74 -11.70 -19.84
N GLU A 139 -8.28 -12.40 -20.84
CA GLU A 139 -7.70 -13.65 -21.34
C GLU A 139 -6.28 -13.46 -21.87
N GLY A 140 -6.06 -12.41 -22.68
CA GLY A 140 -4.75 -12.07 -23.20
C GLY A 140 -3.76 -11.68 -22.11
N ALA A 141 -4.21 -10.85 -21.16
CA ALA A 141 -3.40 -10.43 -20.02
C ALA A 141 -3.00 -11.61 -19.13
N TRP A 142 -3.95 -12.50 -18.83
CA TRP A 142 -3.69 -13.70 -18.05
C TRP A 142 -2.71 -14.64 -18.76
N THR A 143 -2.89 -14.83 -20.07
CA THR A 143 -1.97 -15.62 -20.89
C THR A 143 -0.55 -15.05 -20.83
N ASP A 144 -0.41 -13.73 -20.96
CA ASP A 144 0.90 -13.07 -20.90
C ASP A 144 1.55 -13.18 -19.51
N LEU A 145 0.77 -13.15 -18.42
CA LEU A 145 1.28 -13.43 -17.08
C LEU A 145 1.77 -14.88 -16.96
N CYS A 146 0.97 -15.84 -17.41
CA CYS A 146 1.34 -17.26 -17.36
C CYS A 146 2.59 -17.58 -18.19
N GLU A 147 2.73 -16.92 -19.34
CA GLU A 147 3.88 -17.07 -20.23
C GLU A 147 5.07 -16.17 -19.85
N ARG A 148 4.98 -15.43 -18.73
CA ARG A 148 6.02 -14.52 -18.22
C ARG A 148 6.44 -13.44 -19.23
N LYS A 149 5.48 -12.97 -20.02
CA LYS A 149 5.65 -11.89 -21.01
C LYS A 149 5.43 -10.50 -20.43
N VAL A 150 4.89 -10.41 -19.21
CA VAL A 150 4.66 -9.14 -18.50
C VAL A 150 5.89 -8.76 -17.68
N PRO A 151 6.52 -7.60 -17.96
CA PRO A 151 7.64 -7.08 -17.16
C PRO A 151 7.25 -6.78 -15.71
N ALA A 152 8.23 -6.77 -14.81
CA ALA A 152 7.99 -6.48 -13.39
C ALA A 152 7.59 -5.01 -13.13
N ASP A 153 7.94 -4.08 -14.03
CA ASP A 153 7.55 -2.67 -13.99
C ASP A 153 6.19 -2.42 -14.65
N PHE A 154 5.38 -3.46 -14.88
CA PHE A 154 4.12 -3.36 -15.61
C PHE A 154 2.92 -3.87 -14.80
N GLY A 155 1.98 -2.98 -14.52
CA GLY A 155 0.69 -3.27 -13.93
C GLY A 155 -0.39 -3.37 -15.00
N MET A 156 -1.34 -4.29 -14.84
CA MET A 156 -2.51 -4.40 -15.71
C MET A 156 -3.76 -4.22 -14.88
N VAL A 157 -4.64 -3.33 -15.33
CA VAL A 157 -5.92 -3.06 -14.68
C VAL A 157 -7.02 -3.30 -15.69
N VAL A 158 -8.06 -4.01 -15.26
CA VAL A 158 -9.20 -4.33 -16.10
C VAL A 158 -10.37 -3.49 -15.63
N GLU A 159 -10.78 -2.55 -16.47
CA GLU A 159 -11.98 -1.76 -16.27
C GLU A 159 -13.11 -2.41 -17.05
N LEU A 160 -13.91 -3.18 -16.34
CA LEU A 160 -15.14 -3.70 -16.90
C LEU A 160 -16.21 -2.62 -16.74
N ALA A 161 -16.53 -1.95 -17.85
CA ALA A 161 -17.77 -1.20 -17.91
C ALA A 161 -18.91 -2.19 -17.70
N LEU A 162 -19.67 -2.04 -16.61
CA LEU A 162 -21.00 -2.61 -16.57
C LEU A 162 -21.78 -1.87 -17.64
N ASP A 163 -22.02 -2.56 -18.74
CA ASP A 163 -22.89 -2.08 -19.81
C ASP A 163 -24.20 -1.61 -19.16
N GLN A 164 -24.51 -0.32 -19.29
CA GLN A 164 -25.81 0.24 -18.91
C GLN A 164 -26.84 -0.24 -19.94
N THR A 165 -27.06 -1.55 -20.00
CA THR A 165 -27.98 -2.17 -20.94
C THR A 165 -28.47 -3.50 -20.39
N ILE A 166 -29.30 -3.43 -19.36
CA ILE A 166 -30.46 -4.31 -19.25
C ILE A 166 -31.64 -3.39 -18.96
N GLY A 167 -32.56 -3.32 -19.91
CA GLY A 167 -33.65 -2.33 -19.99
C GLY A 167 -34.76 -2.49 -18.96
#